data_AF-A0A8H3A272-F1
#
_entry.id   AF-A0A8H3A272-F1
#
_cell.length_a   1.000
_cell.length_b   1.000
_cell.length_c   1.000
_cell.angle_alpha   90.00
_cell.angle_beta   90.00
_cell.angle_gamma   90.00
#
_symmetry.space_group_name_H-M   'P 1'
#
loop_
_entity.id
_entity.type
_entity.pdbx_description
1 polymer ?
#
loop_
_entity_poly.entity_id
_entity_poly.type
_entity_poly.pdbx_seq_one_letter_code
_entity_poly.pdbx_strand_id
1 'polypeptide(L)'
;MSSPGEAHNVILGGLEGQILRARSGLADDHQLSPKNWGSLGLAYLEMFPSTESLDTLEKAIEYLSHAVALTLDNDPDLSEWLDDLGLAYVARFQRLGGLEDLDKSIEHASRSVASTLDGHPDMPHRLNNLGMAHLNRFRRLGELADLEKAISHRIRALVLTPKDNPAIAYRHASLGVCYSDRYQFLGELSDLEKAIEYDTLALKLTPEGHPEMSYRFANLRVSYTDRFRRFGDLEDLQKSIEYGNGAVALTPDGHPSMPNRLADLAIAYGDRFRRLGELDDLEQSITHISHALALTPDDHADMSNRLASLAVSKKT
;
A
#
# COMPACT_ATOMS: atom_id res chain seq x y z
N MET A 1 -3.45 17.25 24.77
CA MET A 1 -3.14 16.60 23.49
C MET A 1 -1.84 15.86 23.70
N SER A 2 -1.88 14.54 23.84
CA SER A 2 -0.68 13.73 23.99
C SER A 2 0.16 13.83 22.72
N SER A 3 1.49 13.89 22.86
CA SER A 3 2.37 13.97 21.69
C SER A 3 2.31 12.68 20.86
N PRO A 4 2.59 12.70 19.54
CA PRO A 4 2.60 11.49 18.70
C PRO A 4 3.50 10.37 19.26
N GLY A 5 4.60 10.73 19.93
CA GLY A 5 5.50 9.77 20.59
C GLY A 5 4.91 9.11 21.85
N GLU A 6 4.06 9.82 22.59
CA GLU A 6 3.36 9.22 23.75
C GLU A 6 2.28 8.23 23.30
N ALA A 7 1.54 8.53 22.22
CA ALA A 7 0.56 7.61 21.66
C ALA A 7 1.22 6.34 21.12
N HIS A 8 2.36 6.47 20.43
CA HIS A 8 3.13 5.34 19.92
C HIS A 8 3.66 4.43 21.04
N ASN A 9 4.22 5.01 22.10
CA ASN A 9 4.71 4.25 23.26
C ASN A 9 3.58 3.57 24.05
N VAL A 10 2.39 4.19 24.10
CA VAL A 10 1.21 3.59 24.74
C VAL A 10 0.67 2.40 23.91
N ILE A 11 0.67 2.51 22.58
CA ILE A 11 0.25 1.41 21.69
C ILE A 11 1.24 0.24 21.78
N LEU A 12 2.54 0.52 21.66
CA LEU A 12 3.60 -0.49 21.82
C LEU A 12 3.55 -1.17 23.19
N GLY A 13 3.42 -0.41 24.27
CA GLY A 13 3.27 -0.98 25.62
C GLY A 13 1.98 -1.80 25.78
N GLY A 14 0.91 -1.44 25.05
CA GLY A 14 -0.31 -2.23 24.96
C GLY A 14 -0.10 -3.58 24.27
N LEU A 15 0.57 -3.59 23.10
CA LEU A 15 0.91 -4.79 22.34
C LEU A 15 1.89 -5.70 23.09
N GLU A 16 2.93 -5.13 23.69
CA GLU A 16 3.85 -5.85 24.57
C GLU A 16 3.10 -6.45 25.77
N GLY A 17 2.13 -5.72 26.35
CA GLY A 17 1.27 -6.22 27.41
C GLY A 17 0.35 -7.37 26.96
N GLN A 18 -0.16 -7.34 25.73
CA GLN A 18 -0.93 -8.45 25.14
C GLN A 18 -0.04 -9.68 24.94
N ILE A 19 1.15 -9.50 24.36
CA ILE A 19 2.15 -10.55 24.20
C ILE A 19 2.54 -11.12 25.56
N LEU A 20 2.78 -10.29 26.58
CA LEU A 20 3.19 -10.73 27.91
C LEU A 20 2.06 -11.46 28.64
N ARG A 21 0.80 -11.04 28.48
CA ARG A 21 -0.38 -11.76 29.01
C ARG A 21 -0.57 -13.10 28.31
N ALA A 22 -0.51 -13.13 26.97
CA ALA A 22 -0.55 -14.36 26.19
C ALA A 22 0.61 -15.30 26.57
N ARG A 23 1.80 -14.74 26.83
CA ARG A 23 2.98 -15.47 27.30
C ARG A 23 2.88 -15.95 28.74
N SER A 24 2.22 -15.22 29.64
CA SER A 24 2.01 -15.68 31.01
C SER A 24 1.10 -16.91 31.08
N GLY A 25 0.27 -17.12 30.07
CA GLY A 25 -0.47 -18.36 29.84
C GLY A 25 0.36 -19.52 29.24
N LEU A 26 1.64 -19.30 28.87
CA LEU A 26 2.56 -20.34 28.34
C LEU A 26 3.22 -21.18 29.43
N ALA A 27 3.20 -20.73 30.70
CA ALA A 27 3.92 -21.43 31.78
C ALA A 27 3.28 -22.77 32.18
N ASP A 28 2.01 -22.98 31.83
CA ASP A 28 1.32 -24.26 31.97
C ASP A 28 1.45 -25.03 30.65
N ASP A 29 2.64 -25.61 30.50
CA ASP A 29 3.11 -26.36 29.34
C ASP A 29 2.26 -27.64 29.19
N HIS A 30 1.19 -27.59 28.39
CA HIS A 30 0.67 -28.64 27.49
C HIS A 30 -0.70 -28.23 26.89
N GLN A 31 -0.68 -27.86 25.61
CA GLN A 31 -1.82 -27.51 24.74
C GLN A 31 -2.37 -26.08 24.91
N LEU A 32 -1.62 -25.08 24.43
CA LEU A 32 -2.28 -23.85 24.00
C LEU A 32 -3.35 -24.17 22.95
N SER A 33 -4.55 -23.62 23.13
CA SER A 33 -5.61 -23.73 22.14
C SER A 33 -5.19 -23.01 20.84
N PRO A 34 -5.74 -23.41 19.68
CA PRO A 34 -5.45 -22.74 18.41
C PRO A 34 -5.70 -21.23 18.47
N LYS A 35 -6.72 -20.81 19.23
CA LYS A 35 -7.06 -19.41 19.47
C LYS A 35 -5.95 -18.61 20.16
N ASN A 36 -5.28 -19.20 21.16
CA ASN A 36 -4.18 -18.53 21.86
C ASN A 36 -2.98 -18.34 20.95
N TRP A 37 -2.64 -19.35 20.14
CA TRP A 37 -1.60 -19.24 19.12
C TRP A 37 -1.92 -18.17 18.08
N GLY A 38 -3.16 -18.15 17.59
CA GLY A 38 -3.62 -17.18 16.60
C GLY A 38 -3.53 -15.76 17.14
N SER A 39 -4.01 -15.55 18.36
CA SER A 39 -3.96 -14.24 19.04
C SER A 39 -2.52 -13.76 19.28
N LEU A 40 -1.61 -14.67 19.65
CA LEU A 40 -0.20 -14.32 19.81
C LEU A 40 0.42 -13.93 18.47
N GLY A 41 0.17 -14.73 17.43
CA GLY A 41 0.63 -14.47 16.09
C GLY A 41 0.16 -13.12 15.54
N LEU A 42 -1.13 -12.81 15.70
CA LEU A 42 -1.72 -11.51 15.34
C LEU A 42 -1.05 -10.36 16.11
N ALA A 43 -0.84 -10.49 17.42
CA ALA A 43 -0.18 -9.45 18.21
C ALA A 43 1.25 -9.16 17.72
N TYR A 44 2.00 -10.19 17.32
CA TYR A 44 3.32 -9.99 16.69
C TYR A 44 3.21 -9.31 15.33
N LEU A 45 2.21 -9.68 14.52
CA LEU A 45 1.97 -9.05 13.22
C LEU A 45 1.61 -7.56 13.37
N GLU A 46 0.78 -7.20 14.34
CA GLU A 46 0.41 -5.81 14.63
C GLU A 46 1.58 -4.99 15.21
N MET A 47 2.53 -5.64 15.88
CA MET A 47 3.74 -4.99 16.41
C MET A 47 4.81 -4.76 15.33
N PHE A 48 4.77 -5.51 14.22
CA PHE A 48 5.77 -5.43 13.16
C PHE A 48 5.94 -4.02 12.57
N PRO A 49 4.88 -3.26 12.21
CA PRO A 49 5.04 -1.91 11.66
C PRO A 49 5.79 -0.94 12.59
N SER A 50 5.73 -1.15 13.90
CA SER A 50 6.41 -0.29 14.88
C SER A 50 7.85 -0.71 15.14
N THR A 51 8.15 -2.00 15.03
CA THR A 51 9.48 -2.55 15.32
C THR A 51 10.35 -2.71 14.07
N GLU A 52 9.70 -2.87 12.90
CA GLU A 52 10.32 -3.23 11.63
C GLU A 52 11.31 -4.42 11.74
N SER A 53 11.10 -5.28 12.74
CA SER A 53 12.00 -6.37 13.09
C SER A 53 11.60 -7.65 12.35
N LEU A 54 12.57 -8.29 11.70
CA LEU A 54 12.35 -9.58 11.05
C LEU A 54 12.00 -10.68 12.08
N ASP A 55 12.58 -10.64 13.29
CA ASP A 55 12.28 -11.59 14.37
C ASP A 55 10.83 -11.48 14.85
N THR A 56 10.28 -10.26 14.92
CA THR A 56 8.86 -10.02 15.22
C THR A 56 7.98 -10.71 14.18
N LEU A 57 8.36 -10.62 12.91
CA LEU A 57 7.61 -11.19 11.81
C LEU A 57 7.74 -12.72 11.70
N GLU A 58 8.93 -13.25 11.97
CA GLU A 58 9.17 -14.69 12.05
C GLU A 58 8.33 -15.33 13.17
N LYS A 59 8.23 -14.68 14.33
CA LYS A 59 7.34 -15.11 15.42
C LYS A 59 5.86 -15.06 15.04
N ALA A 60 5.42 -14.02 14.32
CA ALA A 60 4.05 -13.95 13.82
C ALA A 60 3.73 -15.17 12.94
N ILE A 61 4.61 -15.47 11.97
CA ILE A 61 4.46 -16.61 11.06
C ILE A 61 4.48 -17.93 11.83
N GLU A 62 5.40 -18.09 12.79
CA GLU A 62 5.51 -19.30 13.61
C GLU A 62 4.20 -19.58 14.38
N TYR A 63 3.69 -18.59 15.12
CA TYR A 63 2.51 -18.78 15.96
C TYR A 63 1.22 -18.93 15.14
N LEU A 64 1.06 -18.16 14.06
CA LEU A 64 -0.07 -18.33 13.15
C LEU A 64 -0.04 -19.71 12.46
N SER A 65 1.15 -20.22 12.12
CA SER A 65 1.30 -21.57 11.56
C SER A 65 0.88 -22.65 12.56
N HIS A 66 1.22 -22.49 13.85
CA HIS A 66 0.76 -23.40 14.90
C HIS A 66 -0.75 -23.33 15.10
N ALA A 67 -1.35 -22.14 15.06
CA ALA A 67 -2.80 -21.97 15.12
C ALA A 67 -3.49 -22.73 13.99
N VAL A 68 -3.07 -22.48 12.74
CA VAL A 68 -3.60 -23.15 11.54
C VAL A 68 -3.45 -24.67 11.61
N ALA A 69 -2.32 -25.18 12.13
CA ALA A 69 -2.08 -26.62 12.22
C ALA A 69 -2.96 -27.34 13.26
N LEU A 70 -3.45 -26.61 14.27
CA LEU A 70 -4.25 -27.17 15.36
C LEU A 70 -5.76 -26.90 15.19
N THR A 71 -6.13 -25.95 14.33
CA THR A 71 -7.53 -25.64 14.03
C THR A 71 -8.11 -26.62 13.00
N LEU A 72 -9.31 -27.15 13.25
CA LEU A 72 -10.00 -28.05 12.33
C LEU A 72 -10.53 -27.29 11.10
N ASP A 73 -10.63 -27.96 9.95
CA ASP A 73 -11.08 -27.36 8.68
C ASP A 73 -12.49 -26.73 8.73
N ASN A 74 -13.34 -27.20 9.65
CA ASN A 74 -14.71 -26.71 9.84
C ASN A 74 -14.84 -25.67 10.97
N ASP A 75 -13.74 -25.31 11.61
CA ASP A 75 -13.72 -24.29 12.66
C ASP A 75 -13.80 -22.88 12.02
N PRO A 76 -14.71 -22.01 12.48
CA PRO A 76 -14.85 -20.66 11.94
C PRO A 76 -13.55 -19.83 12.05
N ASP A 77 -12.75 -20.05 13.10
CA ASP A 77 -11.54 -19.26 13.38
C ASP A 77 -10.41 -19.59 12.38
N LEU A 78 -10.45 -20.75 11.71
CA LEU A 78 -9.41 -21.16 10.75
C LEU A 78 -9.19 -20.11 9.65
N SER A 79 -10.31 -19.58 9.17
CA SER A 79 -10.34 -18.63 8.07
C SER A 79 -9.68 -17.29 8.43
N GLU A 80 -9.71 -16.91 9.71
CA GLU A 80 -9.02 -15.73 10.25
C GLU A 80 -7.50 -15.98 10.31
N TRP A 81 -7.08 -17.07 10.94
CA TRP A 81 -5.66 -17.42 11.05
C TRP A 81 -4.96 -17.58 9.70
N LEU A 82 -5.67 -18.12 8.70
CA LEU A 82 -5.18 -18.23 7.33
C LEU A 82 -5.02 -16.86 6.65
N ASP A 83 -5.92 -15.90 6.89
CA ASP A 83 -5.81 -14.54 6.33
C ASP A 83 -4.60 -13.82 6.94
N ASP A 84 -4.47 -13.87 8.27
CA ASP A 84 -3.35 -13.27 9.00
C ASP A 84 -2.00 -13.88 8.61
N LEU A 85 -1.96 -15.21 8.47
CA LEU A 85 -0.74 -15.90 8.02
C LEU A 85 -0.37 -15.47 6.60
N GLY A 86 -1.36 -15.32 5.72
CA GLY A 86 -1.17 -14.80 4.37
C GLY A 86 -0.59 -13.38 4.36
N LEU A 87 -1.06 -12.51 5.26
CA LEU A 87 -0.53 -11.16 5.44
C LEU A 87 0.91 -11.15 5.97
N ALA A 88 1.22 -12.00 6.95
CA ALA A 88 2.56 -12.12 7.50
C ALA A 88 3.59 -12.54 6.43
N TYR A 89 3.23 -13.46 5.54
CA TYR A 89 4.08 -13.81 4.40
C TYR A 89 4.26 -12.66 3.40
N VAL A 90 3.23 -11.86 3.11
CA VAL A 90 3.39 -10.65 2.27
C VAL A 90 4.34 -9.65 2.91
N ALA A 91 4.21 -9.40 4.22
CA ALA A 91 5.10 -8.51 4.93
C ALA A 91 6.56 -9.02 4.86
N ARG A 92 6.78 -10.34 4.95
CA ARG A 92 8.14 -10.91 4.90
C ARG A 92 8.72 -10.83 3.49
N PHE A 93 7.88 -11.09 2.50
CA PHE A 93 8.23 -10.85 1.11
C PHE A 93 8.64 -9.38 0.85
N GLN A 94 7.94 -8.40 1.41
CA GLN A 94 8.30 -6.99 1.23
C GLN A 94 9.68 -6.65 1.81
N ARG A 95 10.14 -7.41 2.82
CA ARG A 95 11.45 -7.22 3.46
C ARG A 95 12.57 -8.00 2.81
N LEU A 96 12.33 -9.25 2.44
CA LEU A 96 13.36 -10.18 1.97
C LEU A 96 13.29 -10.46 0.46
N GLY A 97 12.14 -10.22 -0.14
CA GLY A 97 11.92 -10.41 -1.57
C GLY A 97 11.83 -11.87 -2.03
N GLY A 98 11.66 -12.83 -1.12
CA GLY A 98 11.58 -14.26 -1.42
C GLY A 98 10.26 -14.64 -2.09
N LEU A 99 10.32 -15.26 -3.28
CA LEU A 99 9.12 -15.64 -4.04
C LEU A 99 8.25 -16.69 -3.34
N GLU A 100 8.87 -17.61 -2.58
CA GLU A 100 8.15 -18.64 -1.81
C GLU A 100 7.14 -18.04 -0.83
N ASP A 101 7.43 -16.84 -0.28
CA ASP A 101 6.51 -16.15 0.61
C ASP A 101 5.24 -15.69 -0.11
N LEU A 102 5.33 -15.30 -1.39
CA LEU A 102 4.15 -14.96 -2.18
C LEU A 102 3.31 -16.20 -2.49
N ASP A 103 3.94 -17.33 -2.79
CA ASP A 103 3.21 -18.57 -3.03
C ASP A 103 2.48 -19.05 -1.77
N LYS A 104 3.14 -18.99 -0.60
CA LYS A 104 2.50 -19.28 0.70
C LYS A 104 1.38 -18.30 1.03
N SER A 105 1.59 -17.01 0.76
CA SER A 105 0.54 -16.01 0.96
C SER A 105 -0.71 -16.31 0.12
N ILE A 106 -0.51 -16.60 -1.17
CA ILE A 106 -1.61 -16.96 -2.08
C ILE A 106 -2.29 -18.25 -1.61
N GLU A 107 -1.53 -19.27 -1.20
CA GLU A 107 -2.08 -20.52 -0.67
C GLU A 107 -2.99 -20.27 0.54
N HIS A 108 -2.48 -19.58 1.57
CA HIS A 108 -3.23 -19.34 2.81
C HIS A 108 -4.41 -18.41 2.59
N ALA A 109 -4.25 -17.31 1.84
CA ALA A 109 -5.35 -16.40 1.51
C ALA A 109 -6.43 -17.09 0.64
N SER A 110 -6.05 -18.00 -0.26
CA SER A 110 -7.00 -18.79 -1.05
C SER A 110 -7.80 -19.75 -0.16
N ARG A 111 -7.13 -20.43 0.78
CA ARG A 111 -7.79 -21.31 1.76
C ARG A 111 -8.70 -20.53 2.71
N SER A 112 -8.30 -19.32 3.12
CA SER A 112 -9.13 -18.41 3.91
C SER A 112 -10.43 -18.08 3.16
N VAL A 113 -10.33 -17.63 1.91
CA VAL A 113 -11.50 -17.33 1.07
C VAL A 113 -12.39 -18.57 0.86
N ALA A 114 -11.80 -19.74 0.65
CA ALA A 114 -12.55 -20.99 0.41
C ALA A 114 -13.28 -21.51 1.66
N SER A 115 -12.75 -21.25 2.86
CA SER A 115 -13.37 -21.64 4.14
C SER A 115 -14.36 -20.59 4.67
N THR A 116 -14.38 -19.40 4.08
CA THR A 116 -15.31 -18.33 4.46
C THR A 116 -16.70 -18.60 3.89
N LEU A 117 -17.73 -18.63 4.74
CA LEU A 117 -19.12 -18.77 4.29
C LEU A 117 -19.56 -17.61 3.39
N ASP A 118 -20.42 -17.91 2.42
CA ASP A 118 -21.01 -16.88 1.57
C ASP A 118 -21.80 -15.86 2.41
N GLY A 119 -21.58 -14.57 2.12
CA GLY A 119 -22.20 -13.47 2.86
C GLY A 119 -21.51 -13.10 4.18
N HIS A 120 -20.40 -13.76 4.55
CA HIS A 120 -19.63 -13.37 5.73
C HIS A 120 -19.11 -11.91 5.61
N PRO A 121 -19.23 -11.08 6.67
CA PRO A 121 -18.82 -9.67 6.63
C PRO A 121 -17.35 -9.45 6.22
N ASP A 122 -16.46 -10.40 6.54
CA ASP A 122 -15.03 -10.30 6.23
C ASP A 122 -14.62 -10.86 4.87
N MET A 123 -15.55 -11.46 4.10
CA MET A 123 -15.28 -11.94 2.75
C MET A 123 -14.64 -10.85 1.84
N PRO A 124 -15.10 -9.59 1.84
CA PRO A 124 -14.44 -8.51 1.09
C PRO A 124 -12.98 -8.27 1.52
N HIS A 125 -12.67 -8.41 2.82
CA HIS A 125 -11.31 -8.21 3.34
C HIS A 125 -10.37 -9.30 2.82
N ARG A 126 -10.77 -10.55 2.98
CA ARG A 126 -9.99 -11.73 2.56
C ARG A 126 -9.75 -11.75 1.05
N LEU A 127 -10.78 -11.41 0.27
CA LEU A 127 -10.64 -11.27 -1.19
C LEU A 127 -9.64 -10.17 -1.59
N ASN A 128 -9.61 -9.06 -0.85
CA ASN A 128 -8.66 -8.00 -1.13
C ASN A 128 -7.22 -8.42 -0.80
N ASN A 129 -7.01 -9.15 0.30
CA ASN A 129 -5.70 -9.67 0.69
C ASN A 129 -5.18 -10.69 -0.32
N LEU A 130 -6.03 -11.61 -0.76
CA LEU A 130 -5.72 -12.52 -1.86
C LEU A 130 -5.37 -11.75 -3.15
N GLY A 131 -6.14 -10.71 -3.47
CA GLY A 131 -5.85 -9.85 -4.61
C GLY A 131 -4.51 -9.10 -4.48
N MET A 132 -4.12 -8.68 -3.27
CA MET A 132 -2.83 -8.07 -3.00
C MET A 132 -1.68 -9.06 -3.18
N ALA A 133 -1.82 -10.30 -2.70
CA ALA A 133 -0.80 -11.33 -2.86
C ALA A 133 -0.52 -11.62 -4.34
N HIS A 134 -1.58 -11.77 -5.15
CA HIS A 134 -1.45 -11.90 -6.61
C HIS A 134 -0.81 -10.67 -7.26
N LEU A 135 -1.20 -9.45 -6.86
CA LEU A 135 -0.59 -8.22 -7.40
C LEU A 135 0.92 -8.15 -7.11
N ASN A 136 1.34 -8.51 -5.90
CA ASN A 136 2.76 -8.54 -5.55
C ASN A 136 3.52 -9.59 -6.36
N ARG A 137 2.92 -10.75 -6.64
CA ARG A 137 3.53 -11.77 -7.50
C ARG A 137 3.63 -11.33 -8.95
N PHE A 138 2.59 -10.69 -9.50
CA PHE A 138 2.66 -10.03 -10.80
C PHE A 138 3.81 -9.03 -10.88
N ARG A 139 3.96 -8.14 -9.89
CA ARG A 139 5.06 -7.15 -9.88
C ARG A 139 6.45 -7.76 -9.87
N ARG A 140 6.58 -9.02 -9.42
CA ARG A 140 7.86 -9.73 -9.39
C ARG A 140 8.13 -10.59 -10.60
N LEU A 141 7.11 -11.24 -11.14
CA LEU A 141 7.26 -12.22 -12.22
C LEU A 141 6.84 -11.67 -13.59
N GLY A 142 6.02 -10.62 -13.62
CA GLY A 142 5.42 -10.08 -14.86
C GLY A 142 4.32 -10.98 -15.43
N GLU A 143 3.78 -11.91 -14.66
CA GLU A 143 2.75 -12.84 -15.13
C GLU A 143 1.36 -12.19 -15.13
N LEU A 144 0.88 -11.79 -16.31
CA LEU A 144 -0.40 -11.09 -16.46
C LEU A 144 -1.59 -11.83 -15.82
N ALA A 145 -1.57 -13.17 -15.81
CA ALA A 145 -2.61 -13.99 -15.19
C ALA A 145 -2.77 -13.71 -13.68
N ASP A 146 -1.69 -13.33 -12.98
CA ASP A 146 -1.79 -12.92 -11.57
C ASP A 146 -2.44 -11.55 -11.43
N LEU A 147 -2.13 -10.60 -12.31
CA LEU A 147 -2.78 -9.30 -12.29
C LEU A 147 -4.29 -9.41 -12.58
N GLU A 148 -4.68 -10.29 -13.51
CA GLU A 148 -6.08 -10.57 -13.81
C GLU A 148 -6.81 -11.18 -12.61
N LYS A 149 -6.18 -12.12 -11.89
CA LYS A 149 -6.71 -12.65 -10.63
C LYS A 149 -6.83 -11.56 -9.57
N ALA A 150 -5.83 -10.70 -9.42
CA ALA A 150 -5.86 -9.58 -8.48
C ALA A 150 -7.05 -8.65 -8.74
N ILE A 151 -7.27 -8.28 -10.00
CA ILE A 151 -8.42 -7.47 -10.42
C ILE A 151 -9.73 -8.18 -10.13
N SER A 152 -9.86 -9.46 -10.51
CA SER A 152 -11.07 -10.27 -10.28
C SER A 152 -11.45 -10.32 -8.79
N HIS A 153 -10.50 -10.63 -7.91
CA HIS A 153 -10.74 -10.70 -6.47
C HIS A 153 -11.12 -9.33 -5.88
N ARG A 154 -10.46 -8.25 -6.31
CA ARG A 154 -10.78 -6.88 -5.85
C ARG A 154 -12.12 -6.38 -6.37
N ILE A 155 -12.53 -6.76 -7.59
CA ILE A 155 -13.89 -6.50 -8.10
C ILE A 155 -14.92 -7.21 -7.22
N ARG A 156 -14.72 -8.50 -6.93
CA ARG A 156 -15.63 -9.25 -6.06
C ARG A 156 -15.69 -8.64 -4.65
N ALA A 157 -14.56 -8.21 -4.09
CA ALA A 157 -14.51 -7.51 -2.81
C ALA A 157 -15.32 -6.20 -2.85
N LEU A 158 -15.19 -5.40 -3.91
CA LEU A 158 -15.94 -4.16 -4.09
C LEU A 158 -17.46 -4.44 -4.18
N VAL A 159 -17.87 -5.43 -4.96
CA VAL A 159 -19.30 -5.80 -5.13
C VAL A 159 -19.94 -6.25 -3.81
N LEU A 160 -19.19 -6.95 -2.97
CA LEU A 160 -19.65 -7.43 -1.67
C LEU A 160 -19.59 -6.36 -0.57
N THR A 161 -18.94 -5.21 -0.82
CA THR A 161 -18.82 -4.12 0.16
C THR A 161 -20.06 -3.20 0.07
N PRO A 162 -20.84 -3.02 1.14
CA PRO A 162 -21.94 -2.06 1.16
C PRO A 162 -21.45 -0.63 0.85
N LYS A 163 -22.28 0.17 0.17
CA LYS A 163 -21.90 1.53 -0.29
C LYS A 163 -21.60 2.51 0.85
N ASP A 164 -22.20 2.28 2.01
CA ASP A 164 -22.03 3.04 3.25
C ASP A 164 -20.88 2.52 4.12
N ASN A 165 -20.23 1.44 3.73
CA ASN A 165 -19.10 0.89 4.46
C ASN A 165 -17.86 1.80 4.30
N PRO A 166 -17.19 2.20 5.39
CA PRO A 166 -15.98 3.05 5.33
C PRO A 166 -14.84 2.50 4.45
N ALA A 167 -14.76 1.17 4.31
CA ALA A 167 -13.74 0.52 3.48
C ALA A 167 -13.96 0.69 1.97
N ILE A 168 -15.11 1.20 1.52
CA ILE A 168 -15.43 1.35 0.09
C ILE A 168 -14.38 2.21 -0.65
N ALA A 169 -13.89 3.28 -0.02
CA ALA A 169 -12.85 4.14 -0.58
C ALA A 169 -11.54 3.36 -0.83
N TYR A 170 -11.17 2.49 0.12
CA TYR A 170 -9.99 1.64 0.01
C TYR A 170 -10.15 0.57 -1.09
N ARG A 171 -11.35 -0.02 -1.25
CA ARG A 171 -11.62 -0.97 -2.34
C ARG A 171 -11.48 -0.33 -3.71
N HIS A 172 -12.00 0.88 -3.89
CA HIS A 172 -11.84 1.64 -5.14
C HIS A 172 -10.36 1.89 -5.44
N ALA A 173 -9.58 2.41 -4.50
CA ALA A 173 -8.17 2.69 -4.76
C ALA A 173 -7.34 1.43 -5.02
N SER A 174 -7.69 0.30 -4.38
CA SER A 174 -7.05 -0.98 -4.66
C SER A 174 -7.27 -1.41 -6.11
N LEU A 175 -8.44 -1.14 -6.70
CA LEU A 175 -8.66 -1.33 -8.13
C LEU A 175 -7.90 -0.32 -8.99
N GLY A 176 -7.85 0.96 -8.57
CA GLY A 176 -7.06 2.01 -9.24
C GLY A 176 -5.61 1.59 -9.46
N VAL A 177 -4.96 1.10 -8.41
CA VAL A 177 -3.59 0.56 -8.47
C VAL A 177 -3.46 -0.62 -9.45
N CYS A 178 -4.39 -1.58 -9.43
CA CYS A 178 -4.31 -2.72 -10.37
C CYS A 178 -4.44 -2.28 -11.83
N TYR A 179 -5.35 -1.36 -12.13
CA TYR A 179 -5.52 -0.86 -13.48
C TYR A 179 -4.36 0.03 -13.93
N SER A 180 -3.75 0.80 -13.01
CA SER A 180 -2.51 1.53 -13.28
C SER A 180 -1.37 0.58 -13.61
N ASP A 181 -1.15 -0.48 -12.81
CA ASP A 181 -0.13 -1.50 -13.09
C ASP A 181 -0.39 -2.21 -14.43
N ARG A 182 -1.66 -2.49 -14.76
CA ARG A 182 -2.03 -3.13 -16.03
C ARG A 182 -1.79 -2.22 -17.21
N TYR A 183 -2.09 -0.93 -17.08
CA TYR A 183 -1.75 0.08 -18.06
C TYR A 183 -0.25 0.16 -18.29
N GLN A 184 0.56 0.17 -17.23
CA GLN A 184 2.02 0.20 -17.35
C GLN A 184 2.57 -1.04 -18.06
N PHE A 185 1.91 -2.18 -17.91
CA PHE A 185 2.31 -3.44 -18.55
C PHE A 185 1.85 -3.58 -20.00
N LEU A 186 0.59 -3.26 -20.30
CA LEU A 186 -0.02 -3.47 -21.62
C LEU A 186 -0.06 -2.22 -22.49
N GLY A 187 -0.03 -1.02 -21.89
CA GLY A 187 -0.20 0.25 -22.58
C GLY A 187 -1.63 0.50 -23.09
N GLU A 188 -2.64 -0.14 -22.52
CA GLU A 188 -4.04 0.00 -22.96
C GLU A 188 -4.73 1.21 -22.34
N LEU A 189 -5.17 2.16 -23.16
CA LEU A 189 -5.76 3.42 -22.65
C LEU A 189 -6.96 3.18 -21.73
N SER A 190 -7.80 2.18 -22.05
CA SER A 190 -8.97 1.84 -21.24
C SER A 190 -8.62 1.44 -19.80
N ASP A 191 -7.40 0.96 -19.56
CA ASP A 191 -6.91 0.66 -18.22
C ASP A 191 -6.50 1.92 -17.47
N LEU A 192 -5.86 2.87 -18.15
CA LEU A 192 -5.55 4.16 -17.55
C LEU A 192 -6.83 4.93 -17.19
N GLU A 193 -7.84 4.90 -18.05
CA GLU A 193 -9.14 5.52 -17.79
C GLU A 193 -9.82 4.91 -16.57
N LYS A 194 -9.79 3.58 -16.43
CA LYS A 194 -10.29 2.89 -15.23
C LYS A 194 -9.48 3.24 -13.99
N ALA A 195 -8.15 3.34 -14.08
CA ALA A 195 -7.31 3.75 -12.96
C ALA A 195 -7.74 5.13 -12.45
N ILE A 196 -7.90 6.11 -13.36
CA ILE A 196 -8.39 7.46 -13.04
C ILE A 196 -9.79 7.42 -12.43
N GLU A 197 -10.72 6.63 -13.00
CA GLU A 197 -12.08 6.49 -12.47
C GLU A 197 -12.07 5.98 -11.03
N TYR A 198 -11.38 4.86 -10.78
CA TYR A 198 -11.32 4.23 -9.46
C TYR A 198 -10.60 5.09 -8.42
N ASP A 199 -9.48 5.71 -8.76
CA ASP A 199 -8.76 6.59 -7.83
C ASP A 199 -9.55 7.88 -7.56
N THR A 200 -10.29 8.40 -8.54
CA THR A 200 -11.18 9.58 -8.34
C THR A 200 -12.31 9.24 -7.38
N LEU A 201 -12.95 8.08 -7.54
CA LEU A 201 -13.98 7.61 -6.62
C LEU A 201 -13.41 7.39 -5.21
N ALA A 202 -12.21 6.81 -5.10
CA ALA A 202 -11.54 6.63 -3.82
C ALA A 202 -11.25 7.96 -3.12
N LEU A 203 -10.73 8.95 -3.84
CA LEU A 203 -10.46 10.28 -3.29
C LEU A 203 -11.75 10.95 -2.81
N LYS A 204 -12.82 10.92 -3.63
CA LYS A 204 -14.12 11.50 -3.30
C LYS A 204 -14.76 10.90 -2.05
N LEU A 205 -14.58 9.59 -1.84
CA LEU A 205 -15.15 8.85 -0.71
C LEU A 205 -14.28 8.91 0.56
N THR A 206 -13.05 9.41 0.45
CA THR A 206 -12.14 9.54 1.58
C THR A 206 -12.46 10.82 2.36
N PRO A 207 -12.73 10.75 3.69
CA PRO A 207 -12.98 11.94 4.50
C PRO A 207 -11.82 12.93 4.50
N GLU A 208 -12.12 14.21 4.63
CA GLU A 208 -11.11 15.26 4.74
C GLU A 208 -10.20 15.04 5.97
N GLY A 209 -8.90 15.26 5.80
CA GLY A 209 -7.89 15.03 6.84
C GLY A 209 -7.51 13.56 7.05
N HIS A 210 -8.08 12.61 6.29
CA HIS A 210 -7.72 11.21 6.43
C HIS A 210 -6.26 10.95 5.96
N PRO A 211 -5.46 10.16 6.69
CA PRO A 211 -4.03 9.95 6.37
C PRO A 211 -3.77 9.45 4.94
N GLU A 212 -4.66 8.61 4.42
CA GLU A 212 -4.56 8.04 3.07
C GLU A 212 -4.80 9.06 1.93
N MET A 213 -5.34 10.25 2.20
CA MET A 213 -5.59 11.24 1.16
C MET A 213 -4.34 11.54 0.35
N SER A 214 -3.19 11.67 1.03
CA SER A 214 -1.90 11.93 0.39
C SER A 214 -1.57 10.87 -0.67
N TYR A 215 -1.86 9.59 -0.44
CA TYR A 215 -1.64 8.50 -1.40
C TYR A 215 -2.65 8.52 -2.54
N ARG A 216 -3.92 8.84 -2.28
CA ARG A 216 -4.95 8.99 -3.33
C ARG A 216 -4.61 10.10 -4.32
N PHE A 217 -4.16 11.24 -3.80
CA PHE A 217 -3.63 12.34 -4.62
C PHE A 217 -2.43 11.90 -5.45
N ALA A 218 -1.48 11.16 -4.87
CA ALA A 218 -0.30 10.68 -5.58
C ALA A 218 -0.66 9.72 -6.73
N ASN A 219 -1.62 8.82 -6.54
CA ASN A 219 -2.08 7.88 -7.58
C ASN A 219 -2.72 8.61 -8.77
N LEU A 220 -3.60 9.59 -8.51
CA LEU A 220 -4.19 10.42 -9.57
C LEU A 220 -3.12 11.20 -10.33
N ARG A 221 -2.15 11.80 -9.61
CA ARG A 221 -1.02 12.48 -10.24
C ARG A 221 -0.25 11.57 -11.20
N VAL A 222 0.04 10.32 -10.80
CA VAL A 222 0.69 9.33 -11.68
C VAL A 222 -0.15 9.11 -12.94
N SER A 223 -1.44 8.80 -12.77
CA SER A 223 -2.32 8.50 -13.90
C SER A 223 -2.47 9.68 -14.89
N TYR A 224 -2.59 10.91 -14.39
CA TYR A 224 -2.64 12.10 -15.25
C TYR A 224 -1.29 12.41 -15.90
N THR A 225 -0.17 12.14 -15.22
CA THR A 225 1.17 12.23 -15.82
C THR A 225 1.33 11.25 -16.97
N ASP A 226 0.88 10.01 -16.79
CA ASP A 226 0.92 8.98 -17.82
C ASP A 226 0.07 9.36 -19.04
N ARG A 227 -1.13 9.92 -18.80
CA ARG A 227 -2.02 10.38 -19.86
C ARG A 227 -1.42 11.57 -20.62
N PHE A 228 -0.85 12.54 -19.90
CA PHE A 228 -0.11 13.65 -20.49
C PHE A 228 1.07 13.16 -21.34
N ARG A 229 1.89 12.24 -20.85
CA ARG A 229 3.03 11.70 -21.62
C ARG A 229 2.60 11.04 -22.92
N ARG A 230 1.40 10.45 -22.95
CA ARG A 230 0.85 9.77 -24.13
C ARG A 230 0.27 10.73 -25.17
N PHE A 231 -0.49 11.74 -24.74
CA PHE A 231 -1.25 12.61 -25.65
C PHE A 231 -0.74 14.05 -25.74
N GLY A 232 0.07 14.48 -24.78
CA GLY A 232 0.61 15.83 -24.70
C GLY A 232 -0.42 16.90 -24.32
N ASP A 233 -1.57 16.51 -23.77
CA ASP A 233 -2.67 17.41 -23.37
C ASP A 233 -2.30 18.25 -22.15
N LEU A 234 -2.38 19.58 -22.29
CA LEU A 234 -2.06 20.50 -21.21
C LEU A 234 -3.03 20.41 -20.03
N GLU A 235 -4.28 20.02 -20.24
CA GLU A 235 -5.25 19.82 -19.14
C GLU A 235 -4.82 18.65 -18.24
N ASP A 236 -4.24 17.60 -18.82
CA ASP A 236 -3.73 16.46 -18.06
C ASP A 236 -2.49 16.83 -17.24
N LEU A 237 -1.61 17.65 -17.83
CA LEU A 237 -0.46 18.17 -17.11
C LEU A 237 -0.89 19.07 -15.95
N GLN A 238 -1.90 19.92 -16.17
CA GLN A 238 -2.49 20.76 -15.14
C GLN A 238 -3.04 19.92 -13.98
N LYS A 239 -3.83 18.88 -14.28
CA LYS A 239 -4.36 17.96 -13.26
C LYS A 239 -3.24 17.20 -12.55
N SER A 240 -2.19 16.77 -13.26
CA SER A 240 -1.01 16.17 -12.64
C SER A 240 -0.39 17.11 -11.60
N ILE A 241 -0.18 18.38 -11.92
CA ILE A 241 0.35 19.38 -10.99
C ILE A 241 -0.60 19.61 -9.81
N GLU A 242 -1.90 19.75 -10.04
CA GLU A 242 -2.92 19.93 -8.98
C GLU A 242 -2.91 18.76 -7.99
N TYR A 243 -2.98 17.52 -8.49
CA TYR A 243 -2.95 16.35 -7.63
C TYR A 243 -1.58 16.14 -6.97
N GLY A 244 -0.48 16.51 -7.63
CA GLY A 244 0.87 16.49 -7.07
C GLY A 244 1.04 17.47 -5.91
N ASN A 245 0.54 18.70 -6.06
CA ASN A 245 0.49 19.69 -4.98
C ASN A 245 -0.32 19.18 -3.78
N GLY A 246 -1.51 18.61 -4.02
CA GLY A 246 -2.32 18.00 -2.96
C GLY A 246 -1.61 16.84 -2.24
N ALA A 247 -0.89 16.01 -3.00
CA ALA A 247 -0.09 14.92 -2.45
C ALA A 247 1.03 15.44 -1.53
N VAL A 248 1.76 16.47 -1.95
CA VAL A 248 2.84 17.10 -1.17
C VAL A 248 2.28 17.78 0.09
N ALA A 249 1.22 18.58 -0.05
CA ALA A 249 0.62 19.33 1.06
C ALA A 249 0.11 18.45 2.21
N LEU A 250 -0.34 17.22 1.90
CA LEU A 250 -0.84 16.26 2.88
C LEU A 250 0.21 15.23 3.34
N THR A 251 1.43 15.30 2.82
CA THR A 251 2.52 14.41 3.26
C THR A 251 3.19 15.02 4.50
N PRO A 252 3.29 14.29 5.63
CA PRO A 252 3.98 14.81 6.81
C PRO A 252 5.47 15.08 6.56
N ASP A 253 6.03 16.03 7.31
CA ASP A 253 7.46 16.30 7.30
C ASP A 253 8.26 15.05 7.71
N GLY A 254 9.37 14.81 7.02
CA GLY A 254 10.22 13.62 7.23
C GLY A 254 9.67 12.31 6.66
N HIS A 255 8.49 12.32 6.02
CA HIS A 255 7.95 11.12 5.40
C HIS A 255 8.84 10.63 4.24
N PRO A 256 9.18 9.32 4.15
CA PRO A 256 10.11 8.80 3.14
C PRO A 256 9.72 9.08 1.68
N SER A 257 8.42 9.21 1.39
CA SER A 257 7.93 9.52 0.04
C SER A 257 7.99 11.01 -0.33
N MET A 258 8.17 11.93 0.62
CA MET A 258 8.19 13.38 0.37
C MET A 258 9.19 13.77 -0.73
N PRO A 259 10.45 13.29 -0.72
CA PRO A 259 11.44 13.71 -1.70
C PRO A 259 11.09 13.27 -3.13
N ASN A 260 10.49 12.07 -3.29
CA ASN A 260 10.02 11.58 -4.58
C ASN A 260 8.83 12.40 -5.11
N ARG A 261 7.85 12.71 -4.24
CA ARG A 261 6.69 13.53 -4.60
C ARG A 261 7.10 14.93 -5.08
N LEU A 262 8.07 15.55 -4.40
CA LEU A 262 8.63 16.84 -4.79
C LEU A 262 9.39 16.78 -6.12
N ALA A 263 10.22 15.75 -6.33
CA ALA A 263 10.95 15.58 -7.59
C ALA A 263 9.99 15.39 -8.78
N ASP A 264 8.94 14.59 -8.60
CA ASP A 264 7.92 14.37 -9.61
C ASP A 264 7.14 15.65 -9.95
N LEU A 265 6.81 16.45 -8.94
CA LEU A 265 6.15 17.74 -9.12
C LEU A 265 7.06 18.73 -9.85
N ALA A 266 8.37 18.73 -9.54
CA ALA A 266 9.35 19.55 -10.23
C ALA A 266 9.44 19.21 -11.73
N ILE A 267 9.35 17.93 -12.08
CA ILE A 267 9.31 17.47 -13.47
C ILE A 267 8.05 17.99 -14.17
N ALA A 268 6.87 17.89 -13.54
CA ALA A 268 5.62 18.35 -14.12
C ALA A 268 5.62 19.88 -14.37
N TYR A 269 6.11 20.69 -13.42
CA TYR A 269 6.30 22.12 -13.66
C TYR A 269 7.30 22.41 -14.77
N GLY A 270 8.42 21.66 -14.84
CA GLY A 270 9.39 21.81 -15.93
C GLY A 270 8.82 21.44 -17.31
N ASP A 271 7.95 20.42 -17.37
CA ASP A 271 7.19 20.08 -18.58
C ASP A 271 6.24 21.22 -18.98
N ARG A 272 5.56 21.85 -18.02
CA ARG A 272 4.62 22.95 -18.31
C ARG A 272 5.35 24.20 -18.78
N PHE A 273 6.48 24.54 -18.14
CA PHE A 273 7.39 25.59 -18.61
C PHE A 273 7.85 25.36 -20.05
N ARG A 274 8.29 24.15 -20.40
CA ARG A 274 8.71 23.83 -21.78
C ARG A 274 7.60 24.04 -22.81
N ARG A 275 6.33 23.93 -22.40
CA ARG A 275 5.18 24.07 -23.29
C ARG A 275 4.64 25.49 -23.38
N LEU A 276 4.66 26.24 -22.27
CA LEU A 276 4.03 27.56 -22.15
C LEU A 276 5.03 28.72 -22.06
N GLY A 277 6.25 28.45 -21.61
CA GLY A 277 7.28 29.48 -21.37
C GLY A 277 7.05 30.34 -20.12
N GLU A 278 6.17 29.92 -19.22
CA GLU A 278 5.84 30.66 -18.00
C GLU A 278 6.96 30.55 -16.96
N LEU A 279 7.60 31.67 -16.62
CA LEU A 279 8.75 31.67 -15.70
C LEU A 279 8.39 31.16 -14.30
N ASP A 280 7.16 31.41 -13.83
CA ASP A 280 6.67 30.89 -12.55
C ASP A 280 6.79 29.36 -12.48
N ASP A 281 6.56 28.64 -13.58
CA ASP A 281 6.73 27.18 -13.64
C ASP A 281 8.17 26.76 -13.49
N LEU A 282 9.10 27.50 -14.10
CA LEU A 282 10.52 27.22 -13.95
C LEU A 282 10.96 27.44 -12.50
N GLU A 283 10.48 28.50 -11.86
CA GLU A 283 10.73 28.79 -10.45
C GLU A 283 10.16 27.71 -9.52
N GLN A 284 8.93 27.24 -9.78
CA GLN A 284 8.35 26.12 -9.03
C GLN A 284 9.13 24.82 -9.25
N SER A 285 9.56 24.53 -10.48
CA SER A 285 10.41 23.38 -10.78
C SER A 285 11.71 23.41 -9.97
N ILE A 286 12.43 24.54 -9.97
CA ILE A 286 13.67 24.72 -9.22
C ILE A 286 13.43 24.61 -7.70
N THR A 287 12.34 25.19 -7.21
CA THR A 287 11.98 25.17 -5.78
C THR A 287 11.76 23.73 -5.32
N HIS A 288 10.93 22.97 -6.01
CA HIS A 288 10.60 21.60 -5.63
C HIS A 288 11.78 20.64 -5.76
N ILE A 289 12.59 20.72 -6.83
CA ILE A 289 13.76 19.84 -6.97
C ILE A 289 14.86 20.18 -5.96
N SER A 290 15.02 21.46 -5.60
CA SER A 290 15.96 21.87 -4.54
C SER A 290 15.51 21.35 -3.17
N HIS A 291 14.21 21.40 -2.88
CA HIS A 291 13.66 20.84 -1.65
C HIS A 291 13.79 19.31 -1.62
N ALA A 292 13.50 18.62 -2.73
CA ALA A 292 13.71 17.18 -2.84
C ALA A 292 15.16 16.79 -2.53
N LEU A 293 16.13 17.52 -3.08
CA LEU A 293 17.56 17.32 -2.82
C LEU A 293 17.93 17.51 -1.35
N ALA A 294 17.43 18.56 -0.71
CA ALA A 294 17.69 18.83 0.71
C ALA A 294 17.18 17.70 1.63
N LEU A 295 16.16 16.95 1.20
CA LEU A 295 15.62 15.80 1.93
C LEU A 295 16.20 14.45 1.50
N THR A 296 17.15 14.44 0.54
CA THR A 296 17.78 13.21 0.05
C THR A 296 19.07 12.96 0.83
N PRO A 297 19.25 11.78 1.46
CA PRO A 297 20.55 11.38 1.98
C PRO A 297 21.60 11.34 0.86
N ASP A 298 22.84 11.74 1.14
CA ASP A 298 23.92 11.85 0.15
C ASP A 298 24.26 10.51 -0.54
N ASP A 299 23.96 9.38 0.09
CA ASP A 299 24.19 8.02 -0.41
C ASP A 299 22.97 7.40 -1.12
N HIS A 300 21.88 8.15 -1.28
CA HIS A 300 20.66 7.65 -1.90
C HIS A 300 20.79 7.56 -3.42
N ALA A 301 20.32 6.46 -4.01
CA ALA A 301 20.43 6.18 -5.46
C ALA A 301 19.85 7.30 -6.35
N ASP A 302 18.79 7.97 -5.89
CA ASP A 302 18.12 9.05 -6.63
C ASP A 302 18.84 10.41 -6.59
N MET A 303 19.89 10.57 -5.77
CA MET A 303 20.62 11.83 -5.63
C MET A 303 21.17 12.32 -6.97
N SER A 304 21.77 11.41 -7.75
CA SER A 304 22.34 11.73 -9.07
C SER A 304 21.28 12.21 -10.06
N ASN A 305 20.12 11.56 -10.10
CA ASN A 305 19.02 11.93 -10.98
C ASN A 305 18.46 13.31 -10.62
N ARG A 306 18.31 13.59 -9.32
CA ARG A 306 17.78 14.88 -8.84
C ARG A 306 18.74 16.04 -9.11
N LEU A 307 20.05 15.82 -8.95
CA LEU A 307 21.09 16.80 -9.31
C LEU A 307 21.10 17.11 -10.81
N ALA A 308 20.92 16.08 -11.65
CA ALA A 308 20.81 16.26 -13.10
C ALA A 308 19.58 17.10 -13.47
N SER A 309 18.41 16.81 -12.88
CA SER A 309 17.19 17.59 -13.08
C SER A 309 17.35 19.06 -12.68
N LEU A 310 17.95 19.34 -11.51
CA LEU A 310 18.23 20.72 -11.08
C LEU A 310 19.17 21.45 -12.04
N ALA A 311 20.20 20.77 -12.54
CA ALA A 311 21.16 21.35 -13.47
C ALA A 311 20.52 21.71 -14.82
N VAL A 312 19.52 20.93 -15.28
CA VAL A 312 18.74 21.24 -16.48
C VAL A 312 17.86 22.47 -16.23
N SER A 313 17.10 22.50 -15.13
CA SER A 313 16.21 23.63 -14.83
C SER A 313 16.99 24.94 -14.65
N LYS A 314 18.20 24.94 -14.08
CA LYS A 314 19.01 26.16 -13.93
C LYS A 314 19.70 26.65 -15.21
N LYS A 315 19.76 25.84 -16.27
CA LYS A 315 20.40 26.17 -17.55
C LYS A 315 19.42 26.64 -18.62
N THR A 316 18.12 26.45 -18.40
CA THR A 316 17.04 26.80 -19.32
C THR A 316 16.52 28.19 -19.00
#